data_AF-A0A3S9ABP4-F1
#
_entry.id   AF-A0A3S9ABP4-F1
#
_cell.length_a   1.000
_cell.length_b   1.000
_cell.length_c   1.000
_cell.angle_alpha   90.00
_cell.angle_beta   90.00
_cell.angle_gamma   90.00
#
_symmetry.space_group_name_H-M   'P 1'
#
loop_
_entity.id
_entity.type
_entity.pdbx_description
1 polymer ?
#
loop_
_entity_poly.entity_id
_entity_poly.type
_entity_poly.pdbx_seq_one_letter_code
_entity_poly.pdbx_strand_id
1 'polypeptide(L)'
;MQNSCKAWYRAARCTYTWGQYKWEAAVRSPFHAIFAHADSGCAWDKLALIQEGFSEGGVTPSGWSCDSLPMLLELDNWGGQFFSKEDDIPNERRAWQEWWGYDQIAWFASQDEESRNQFLEYAFKWTAVNNANAYMQMPIRRTLGSCHIQMPSSGFGGGSSNCYQANRAGEGCPLGFGQEETIKWLWQSEGDLRQKAGNPLPNSPYGAENSYDPETGIKLPGRVILYGSFQHHVGAISNDSNNETTRMYYIGNGIYRRAMVLPFEGSYTYAVAPYGTLSSTYSIDRYPRSGSSTKATLNVEKDNTVVEFRFNAYNNEFTTTIIEGL
;
A
#
# COMPACT_ATOMS: atom_id res chain seq x y z
N MET A 1 -10.64 23.96 -21.31
CA MET A 1 -9.23 23.67 -21.00
C MET A 1 -9.23 22.66 -19.86
N GLN A 2 -9.20 21.36 -20.20
CA GLN A 2 -9.18 20.26 -19.24
C GLN A 2 -7.72 19.89 -18.99
N ASN A 3 -7.19 20.22 -17.80
CA ASN A 3 -5.88 19.75 -17.37
C ASN A 3 -6.00 18.28 -16.99
N SER A 4 -5.57 17.39 -17.87
CA SER A 4 -5.42 15.96 -17.58
C SER A 4 -4.30 15.76 -16.56
N CYS A 5 -4.63 15.38 -15.33
CA CYS A 5 -3.68 14.92 -14.32
C CYS A 5 -3.02 13.62 -14.80
N LYS A 6 -1.78 13.70 -15.29
CA LYS A 6 -0.89 12.54 -15.47
C LYS A 6 -0.17 12.32 -14.15
N ALA A 7 -0.60 11.33 -13.38
CA ALA A 7 0.17 10.83 -12.24
C ALA A 7 1.43 10.12 -12.79
N TRP A 8 2.60 10.63 -12.46
CA TRP A 8 3.88 10.03 -12.86
C TRP A 8 4.30 8.97 -11.84
N TYR A 9 3.70 7.79 -11.93
CA TYR A 9 4.28 6.58 -11.33
C TYR A 9 5.51 6.16 -12.15
N ARG A 10 6.71 6.46 -11.66
CA ARG A 10 7.97 5.90 -12.19
C ARG A 10 8.87 5.39 -11.05
N ALA A 11 8.44 4.32 -10.38
CA ALA A 11 9.36 3.17 -10.39
C ALA A 11 9.19 2.52 -11.75
N ALA A 12 10.28 2.09 -12.39
CA ALA A 12 10.36 1.68 -13.78
C ALA A 12 9.17 0.83 -14.33
N ARG A 13 8.05 1.47 -14.65
CA ARG A 13 7.17 1.11 -15.76
C ARG A 13 7.45 2.12 -16.86
N CYS A 14 8.59 1.90 -17.51
CA CYS A 14 8.76 2.32 -18.88
C CYS A 14 7.67 1.61 -19.72
N THR A 15 6.56 2.28 -20.00
CA THR A 15 5.69 1.90 -21.12
C THR A 15 6.41 2.27 -22.42
N TYR A 16 7.36 1.42 -22.82
CA TYR A 16 7.76 1.35 -24.22
C TYR A 16 6.74 0.47 -24.95
N THR A 17 6.14 1.04 -25.99
CA THR A 17 5.39 0.28 -26.99
C THR A 17 6.33 -0.72 -27.65
N TRP A 18 5.88 -1.97 -27.69
CA TRP A 18 6.62 -3.15 -28.10
C TRP A 18 7.06 -3.08 -29.56
N GLY A 19 8.37 -3.11 -29.77
CA GLY A 19 9.01 -3.37 -31.06
C GLY A 19 10.30 -4.16 -30.81
N GLN A 20 10.23 -5.48 -31.01
CA GLN A 20 11.32 -6.44 -31.17
C GLN A 20 12.47 -6.36 -30.15
N TYR A 21 12.50 -7.21 -29.13
CA TYR A 21 13.67 -7.99 -28.67
C TYR A 21 13.23 -8.91 -27.51
N LYS A 22 13.46 -10.22 -27.65
CA LYS A 22 13.28 -11.22 -26.58
C LYS A 22 14.46 -11.14 -25.61
N TRP A 23 14.19 -11.19 -24.31
CA TRP A 23 15.17 -11.62 -23.29
C TRP A 23 14.51 -12.58 -22.30
N GLU A 24 15.12 -13.76 -22.22
CA GLU A 24 14.87 -14.84 -21.29
C GLU A 24 15.69 -14.61 -20.00
N ALA A 25 15.11 -15.04 -18.87
CA ALA A 25 15.72 -15.22 -17.56
C ALA A 25 16.30 -13.97 -16.85
N ALA A 26 15.42 -13.20 -16.21
CA ALA A 26 15.70 -12.58 -14.92
C ALA A 26 14.78 -13.24 -13.88
N VAL A 27 15.36 -13.83 -12.84
CA VAL A 27 14.63 -14.40 -11.71
C VAL A 27 13.76 -13.28 -11.12
N ARG A 28 12.43 -13.40 -11.29
CA ARG A 28 11.44 -12.51 -10.68
C ARG A 28 11.59 -12.63 -9.15
N SER A 29 12.21 -11.64 -8.51
CA SER A 29 11.92 -11.37 -7.09
C SER A 29 10.59 -10.62 -7.04
N PRO A 30 9.51 -11.19 -6.48
CA PRO A 30 8.14 -10.71 -6.70
C PRO A 30 7.70 -9.62 -5.72
N PHE A 31 8.61 -8.79 -5.18
CA PHE A 31 8.24 -7.75 -4.21
C PHE A 31 9.11 -6.51 -4.30
N HIS A 32 8.50 -5.39 -4.68
CA HIS A 32 9.05 -4.06 -4.43
C HIS A 32 7.96 -3.21 -3.77
N ALA A 33 8.25 -2.69 -2.57
CA ALA A 33 7.55 -1.52 -2.06
C ALA A 33 8.19 -0.29 -2.73
N ILE A 34 7.47 0.31 -3.66
CA ILE A 34 7.90 1.53 -4.33
C ILE A 34 7.43 2.70 -3.49
N PHE A 35 8.38 3.44 -2.93
CA PHE A 35 8.13 4.70 -2.24
C PHE A 35 8.05 5.80 -3.30
N ALA A 36 6.83 6.17 -3.69
CA ALA A 36 6.64 7.23 -4.66
C ALA A 36 6.46 8.58 -3.93
N HIS A 37 7.41 9.49 -4.13
CA HIS A 37 7.12 10.92 -4.03
C HIS A 37 6.34 11.32 -5.28
N ALA A 38 5.01 11.34 -5.19
CA ALA A 38 4.17 11.84 -6.28
C ALA A 38 4.01 13.35 -6.16
N ASP A 39 4.71 14.11 -7.00
CA ASP A 39 4.41 15.53 -7.22
C ASP A 39 3.21 15.63 -8.18
N SER A 40 2.05 15.18 -7.70
CA SER A 40 0.77 15.47 -8.34
C SER A 40 0.21 16.70 -7.65
N GLY A 41 0.03 17.82 -8.36
CA GLY A 41 -0.42 19.11 -7.83
C GLY A 41 -1.79 19.15 -7.10
N CYS A 42 -2.29 18.02 -6.60
CA CYS A 42 -3.28 17.88 -5.53
C CYS A 42 -2.58 17.22 -4.33
N ALA A 43 -2.18 18.03 -3.34
CA ALA A 43 -1.64 17.61 -2.03
C ALA A 43 -0.41 16.67 -2.06
N TRP A 44 0.54 16.93 -1.17
CA TRP A 44 1.81 16.22 -1.08
C TRP A 44 1.63 14.85 -0.42
N ASP A 45 1.08 13.88 -1.14
CA ASP A 45 0.89 12.54 -0.58
C ASP A 45 2.24 11.80 -0.53
N LYS A 46 2.84 11.76 0.66
CA LYS A 46 4.16 11.18 0.94
C LYS A 46 4.16 9.64 1.08
N LEU A 47 3.05 8.95 0.81
CA LEU A 47 2.89 7.56 1.25
C LEU A 47 1.97 6.76 0.33
N ALA A 48 2.52 5.79 -0.38
CA ALA A 48 1.76 4.67 -0.93
C ALA A 48 2.63 3.42 -0.96
N LEU A 49 2.23 2.39 -0.21
CA LEU A 49 2.79 1.06 -0.39
C LEU A 49 1.98 0.32 -1.45
N ILE A 50 2.68 -0.20 -2.44
CA ILE A 50 2.08 -0.94 -3.55
C ILE A 50 2.58 -2.37 -3.51
N GLN A 51 1.66 -3.32 -3.62
CA GLN A 51 1.99 -4.73 -3.77
C GLN A 51 2.27 -5.05 -5.24
N GLU A 52 3.54 -5.28 -5.58
CA GLU A 52 3.97 -5.76 -6.90
C GLU A 52 4.29 -7.26 -6.87
N GLY A 53 3.27 -8.11 -6.65
CA GLY A 53 3.39 -9.58 -6.65
C GLY A 53 2.86 -10.25 -5.38
N PHE A 54 2.95 -11.57 -5.31
CA PHE A 54 2.58 -12.35 -4.12
C PHE A 54 3.42 -13.62 -4.04
N SER A 55 3.48 -14.18 -2.83
CA SER A 55 4.31 -15.34 -2.54
C SER A 55 3.45 -16.56 -2.68
N GLU A 56 3.78 -17.40 -3.66
CA GLU A 56 3.06 -18.64 -3.89
C GLU A 56 3.27 -19.61 -2.71
N GLY A 57 2.29 -20.48 -2.54
CA GLY A 57 2.35 -21.61 -1.64
C GLY A 57 2.97 -22.84 -2.30
N GLY A 58 2.80 -23.99 -1.65
CA GLY A 58 3.32 -25.27 -2.09
C GLY A 58 4.11 -25.97 -0.99
N VAL A 59 4.87 -27.00 -1.38
CA VAL A 59 5.78 -27.72 -0.49
C VAL A 59 7.14 -27.04 -0.50
N THR A 60 7.60 -26.62 0.68
CA THR A 60 8.90 -25.95 0.83
C THR A 60 10.07 -26.94 0.75
N PRO A 61 11.32 -26.46 0.56
CA PRO A 61 12.50 -27.33 0.60
C PRO A 61 12.66 -28.12 1.91
N SER A 62 12.08 -27.65 3.02
CA SER A 62 12.08 -28.37 4.31
C SER A 62 10.87 -29.29 4.50
N GLY A 63 9.99 -29.43 3.50
CA GLY A 63 8.95 -30.47 3.43
C GLY A 63 7.57 -30.10 4.00
N TRP A 64 7.38 -28.90 4.55
CA TRP A 64 6.05 -28.44 4.97
C TRP A 64 5.30 -27.75 3.83
N SER A 65 3.97 -27.84 3.86
CA SER A 65 3.07 -27.24 2.87
C SER A 65 2.34 -26.01 3.41
N CYS A 66 2.12 -25.01 2.57
CA CYS A 66 1.26 -23.87 2.88
C CYS A 66 0.56 -23.31 1.64
N ASP A 67 -0.55 -22.60 1.84
CA ASP A 67 -1.28 -21.93 0.75
C ASP A 67 -0.54 -20.70 0.21
N SER A 68 0.27 -20.05 1.04
CA SER A 68 1.13 -18.93 0.66
C SER A 68 2.30 -18.83 1.63
N LEU A 69 3.53 -18.70 1.11
CA LEU A 69 4.71 -18.54 1.94
C LEU A 69 4.69 -17.21 2.71
N PRO A 70 5.13 -17.20 3.99
CA PRO A 70 5.27 -15.96 4.74
C PRO A 70 6.23 -15.00 4.05
N MET A 71 5.88 -13.72 4.10
CA MET A 71 6.68 -12.65 3.54
C MET A 71 7.13 -11.69 4.64
N LEU A 72 8.36 -11.20 4.50
CA LEU A 72 8.91 -10.16 5.34
C LEU A 72 9.21 -8.92 4.48
N LEU A 73 8.52 -7.83 4.76
CA LEU A 73 8.77 -6.51 4.19
C LEU A 73 9.92 -5.86 4.96
N GLU A 74 10.97 -5.49 4.25
CA GLU A 74 12.18 -4.87 4.78
C GLU A 74 12.38 -3.49 4.15
N LEU A 75 12.98 -2.56 4.90
CA LEU A 75 13.55 -1.33 4.33
C LEU A 75 15.00 -1.62 3.92
N ASP A 76 15.25 -1.62 2.61
CA ASP A 76 16.56 -1.86 2.02
C ASP A 76 17.57 -0.75 2.38
N ASN A 77 18.85 -1.13 2.39
CA ASN A 77 19.95 -0.34 2.94
C ASN A 77 21.30 -0.49 2.20
N TRP A 78 21.26 -0.71 0.87
CA TRP A 78 22.44 -0.97 0.03
C TRP A 78 23.28 0.27 -0.36
N GLY A 79 22.68 1.32 -0.92
CA GLY A 79 23.35 2.40 -1.65
C GLY A 79 23.38 3.81 -1.03
N GLY A 80 22.62 4.07 0.04
CA GLY A 80 22.49 5.39 0.67
C GLY A 80 21.70 6.43 -0.15
N GLN A 81 22.05 7.70 0.00
CA GLN A 81 21.46 8.84 -0.73
C GLN A 81 22.34 9.18 -1.92
N PHE A 82 21.74 9.28 -3.10
CA PHE A 82 22.46 9.53 -4.35
C PHE A 82 22.50 11.02 -4.75
N PHE A 83 21.46 11.79 -4.44
CA PHE A 83 21.45 13.24 -4.70
C PHE A 83 20.52 14.01 -3.74
N SER A 84 20.76 15.30 -3.62
CA SER A 84 19.94 16.28 -2.91
C SER A 84 19.16 17.17 -3.90
N LYS A 85 18.23 17.99 -3.40
CA LYS A 85 17.47 18.92 -4.28
C LYS A 85 18.39 19.97 -4.92
N GLU A 86 19.53 20.23 -4.30
CA GLU A 86 20.53 21.20 -4.69
C GLU A 86 21.43 20.72 -5.84
N ASP A 87 21.39 19.43 -6.21
CA ASP A 87 22.29 18.86 -7.22
C ASP A 87 21.93 19.22 -8.68
N ASP A 88 20.83 19.96 -8.90
CA ASP A 88 20.36 20.46 -10.21
C ASP A 88 20.42 19.43 -11.37
N ILE A 89 20.17 18.15 -11.04
CA ILE A 89 20.22 17.06 -12.02
C ILE A 89 18.90 17.04 -12.81
N PRO A 90 18.91 16.98 -14.16
CA PRO A 90 17.69 16.80 -14.95
C PRO A 90 16.95 15.49 -14.61
N ASN A 91 15.61 15.52 -14.64
CA ASN A 91 14.76 14.40 -14.25
C ASN A 91 15.07 13.09 -15.02
N GLU A 92 15.40 13.19 -16.30
CA GLU A 92 15.78 12.02 -17.11
C GLU A 92 17.07 11.39 -16.58
N ARG A 93 18.05 12.22 -16.21
CA ARG A 93 19.34 11.75 -15.69
C ARG A 93 19.20 11.19 -14.28
N ARG A 94 18.34 11.77 -13.44
CA ARG A 94 17.95 11.19 -12.13
C ARG A 94 17.39 9.78 -12.31
N ALA A 95 16.43 9.60 -13.22
CA ALA A 95 15.82 8.29 -13.49
C ALA A 95 16.83 7.23 -13.98
N TRP A 96 17.88 7.62 -14.70
CA TRP A 96 18.95 6.71 -15.13
C TRP A 96 19.97 6.41 -14.02
N GLN A 97 20.28 7.39 -13.16
CA GLN A 97 21.18 7.23 -12.01
C GLN A 97 20.53 6.45 -10.86
N GLU A 98 19.21 6.53 -10.77
CA GLU A 98 18.37 5.89 -9.78
C GLU A 98 17.49 4.81 -10.41
N TRP A 99 18.07 3.91 -11.20
CA TRP A 99 17.32 2.71 -11.62
C TRP A 99 16.70 1.98 -10.41
N TRP A 100 17.33 2.13 -9.24
CA TRP A 100 16.91 1.55 -7.96
C TRP A 100 16.39 2.58 -6.92
N GLY A 101 16.47 3.89 -7.18
CA GLY A 101 15.98 4.94 -6.25
C GLY A 101 16.91 5.30 -5.07
N TYR A 102 16.38 6.16 -4.19
CA TYR A 102 16.89 6.42 -2.85
C TYR A 102 16.73 5.15 -1.99
N ASP A 103 17.74 4.75 -1.23
CA ASP A 103 17.60 3.62 -0.30
C ASP A 103 16.45 3.86 0.69
N GLN A 104 15.59 2.85 0.86
CA GLN A 104 14.34 3.02 1.61
C GLN A 104 14.60 3.38 3.08
N ILE A 105 15.64 2.81 3.71
CA ILE A 105 16.01 3.19 5.07
C ILE A 105 16.58 4.59 5.18
N ALA A 106 17.35 5.02 4.17
CA ALA A 106 17.95 6.35 4.17
C ALA A 106 16.84 7.39 3.98
N TRP A 107 15.86 7.10 3.11
CA TRP A 107 14.67 7.93 2.93
C TRP A 107 13.92 8.01 4.25
N PHE A 108 13.65 6.87 4.89
CA PHE A 108 12.96 6.80 6.17
C PHE A 108 13.69 7.61 7.26
N ALA A 109 15.01 7.46 7.37
CA ALA A 109 15.82 8.18 8.35
C ALA A 109 15.87 9.70 8.11
N SER A 110 15.76 10.16 6.85
CA SER A 110 15.76 11.58 6.53
C SER A 110 14.43 12.30 6.81
N GLN A 111 13.34 11.57 7.07
CA GLN A 111 12.07 12.17 7.49
C GLN A 111 12.15 12.69 8.92
N ASP A 112 11.24 13.58 9.33
CA ASP A 112 11.06 13.95 10.75
C ASP A 112 10.44 12.81 11.58
N GLU A 113 10.46 12.94 12.91
CA GLU A 113 10.00 11.89 13.82
C GLU A 113 8.52 11.53 13.65
N GLU A 114 7.66 12.52 13.45
CA GLU A 114 6.23 12.32 13.24
C GLU A 114 5.97 11.53 11.96
N SER A 115 6.59 11.95 10.85
CA SER A 115 6.52 11.26 9.56
C SER A 115 7.05 9.82 9.64
N ARG A 116 8.14 9.58 10.39
CA ARG A 116 8.65 8.22 10.64
C ARG A 116 7.63 7.38 11.40
N ASN A 117 7.04 7.91 12.46
CA ASN A 117 6.05 7.20 13.27
C ASN A 117 4.79 6.88 12.44
N GLN A 118 4.28 7.85 11.67
CA GLN A 118 3.14 7.67 10.77
C GLN A 118 3.44 6.58 9.72
N PHE A 119 4.63 6.58 9.13
CA PHE A 119 5.01 5.55 8.16
C PHE A 119 5.10 4.16 8.80
N LEU A 120 5.70 4.03 9.98
CA LEU A 120 5.80 2.73 10.67
C LEU A 120 4.41 2.16 10.97
N GLU A 121 3.49 2.99 11.46
CA GLU A 121 2.11 2.58 11.71
C GLU A 121 1.40 2.20 10.42
N TYR A 122 1.52 3.02 9.36
CA TYR A 122 0.95 2.72 8.05
C TYR A 122 1.44 1.38 7.51
N ALA A 123 2.76 1.17 7.45
CA ALA A 123 3.36 -0.02 6.88
C ALA A 123 2.99 -1.26 7.71
N PHE A 124 2.94 -1.12 9.03
CA PHE A 124 2.49 -2.19 9.93
C PHE A 124 1.04 -2.59 9.65
N LYS A 125 0.11 -1.63 9.64
CA LYS A 125 -1.30 -1.85 9.28
C LYS A 125 -1.45 -2.42 7.88
N TRP A 126 -0.71 -1.87 6.93
CA TRP A 126 -0.79 -2.24 5.51
C TRP A 126 -0.40 -3.70 5.32
N THR A 127 0.67 -4.18 5.96
CA THR A 127 1.03 -5.60 5.89
C THR A 127 -0.04 -6.49 6.50
N ALA A 128 -0.61 -6.12 7.66
CA ALA A 128 -1.68 -6.87 8.30
C ALA A 128 -2.98 -6.97 7.47
N VAL A 129 -3.35 -5.88 6.80
CA VAL A 129 -4.58 -5.77 6.01
C VAL A 129 -4.43 -6.33 4.61
N ASN A 130 -3.31 -6.07 3.94
CA ASN A 130 -3.14 -6.38 2.52
C ASN A 130 -2.85 -7.87 2.27
N ASN A 131 -2.06 -8.51 3.15
CA ASN A 131 -1.79 -9.93 3.08
C ASN A 131 -1.59 -10.52 4.49
N ALA A 132 -2.46 -11.44 4.89
CA ALA A 132 -2.38 -12.08 6.21
C ALA A 132 -1.02 -12.76 6.47
N ASN A 133 -0.30 -13.21 5.44
CA ASN A 133 1.03 -13.82 5.58
C ASN A 133 2.20 -12.84 5.37
N ALA A 134 1.95 -11.54 5.30
CA ALA A 134 2.98 -10.51 5.21
C ALA A 134 3.23 -9.83 6.57
N TYR A 135 4.51 -9.63 6.89
CA TYR A 135 4.97 -9.01 8.12
C TYR A 135 5.98 -7.91 7.80
N MET A 136 6.06 -6.90 8.65
CA MET A 136 7.08 -5.84 8.53
C MET A 136 8.27 -6.15 9.45
N GLN A 137 9.47 -6.16 8.90
CA GLN A 137 10.69 -6.10 9.68
C GLN A 137 10.90 -4.68 10.18
N MET A 138 10.62 -4.44 11.46
CA MET A 138 10.84 -3.14 12.07
C MET A 138 12.31 -2.73 11.94
N PRO A 139 12.60 -1.51 11.45
CA PRO A 139 13.97 -1.03 11.36
C PRO A 139 14.45 -0.75 12.79
N ILE A 140 15.32 -1.60 13.34
CA ILE A 140 15.93 -1.38 14.66
C ILE A 140 17.28 -0.69 14.50
N ARG A 141 18.15 -1.27 13.66
CA ARG A 141 19.46 -0.72 13.34
C ARG A 141 19.83 -1.05 11.90
N ARG A 142 20.22 -0.03 11.14
CA ARG A 142 20.53 -0.16 9.71
C ARG A 142 21.59 0.85 9.29
N THR A 143 22.54 0.42 8.47
CA THR A 143 23.53 1.33 7.88
C THR A 143 22.85 2.23 6.84
N LEU A 144 23.19 3.52 6.80
CA LEU A 144 22.63 4.49 5.86
C LEU A 144 23.54 4.72 4.63
N GLY A 145 24.62 3.95 4.53
CA GLY A 145 25.60 4.08 3.45
C GLY A 145 26.20 5.49 3.44
N SER A 146 26.16 6.13 2.27
CA SER A 146 26.57 7.53 2.06
C SER A 146 25.59 8.57 2.64
N CYS A 147 24.37 8.17 3.02
CA CYS A 147 23.37 9.09 3.57
C CYS A 147 23.64 9.38 5.05
N HIS A 148 24.39 10.44 5.30
CA HIS A 148 24.69 10.88 6.65
C HIS A 148 23.64 11.89 7.13
N ILE A 149 22.84 11.53 8.14
CA ILE A 149 21.78 12.38 8.67
C ILE A 149 22.32 13.30 9.76
N GLN A 150 22.17 14.60 9.56
CA GLN A 150 22.49 15.59 10.59
C GLN A 150 21.38 15.62 11.64
N MET A 151 21.74 15.52 12.92
CA MET A 151 20.77 15.49 14.00
C MET A 151 21.39 16.01 15.31
N PRO A 152 20.56 16.50 16.26
CA PRO A 152 21.05 16.84 17.59
C PRO A 152 21.64 15.62 18.29
N SER A 153 22.79 15.78 18.96
CA SER A 153 23.36 14.76 19.83
C SER A 153 22.92 15.00 21.27
N SER A 154 22.56 13.95 22.02
CA SER A 154 22.07 14.05 23.41
C SER A 154 23.12 14.47 24.46
N GLY A 155 24.18 15.19 24.06
CA GLY A 155 25.25 15.57 24.98
C GLY A 155 26.11 16.76 24.53
N PHE A 156 26.37 16.94 23.23
CA PHE A 156 27.22 18.04 22.75
C PHE A 156 26.90 18.39 21.28
N GLY A 157 26.27 19.53 21.02
CA GLY A 157 26.07 20.07 19.67
C GLY A 157 25.33 19.16 18.67
N GLY A 158 25.35 19.55 17.40
CA GLY A 158 24.88 18.71 16.30
C GLY A 158 25.87 17.59 15.98
N GLY A 159 25.37 16.46 15.48
CA GLY A 159 26.15 15.32 15.01
C GLY A 159 25.61 14.77 13.70
N SER A 160 26.35 13.81 13.12
CA SER A 160 26.02 13.20 11.84
C SER A 160 25.99 11.68 12.00
N SER A 161 24.84 11.06 11.75
CA SER A 161 24.69 9.61 11.84
C SER A 161 24.73 8.95 10.46
N ASN A 162 25.56 7.92 10.32
CA ASN A 162 25.59 7.02 9.16
C ASN A 162 24.86 5.70 9.42
N CYS A 163 24.14 5.60 10.54
CA CYS A 163 23.41 4.42 10.95
C CYS A 163 22.07 4.84 11.56
N TYR A 164 20.98 4.36 10.99
CA TYR A 164 19.68 4.45 11.64
C TYR A 164 19.69 3.60 12.91
N GLN A 165 19.18 4.16 14.01
CA GLN A 165 19.08 3.52 15.32
C GLN A 165 17.73 3.91 15.92
N ALA A 166 16.85 2.93 16.13
CA ALA A 166 15.50 3.17 16.66
C ALA A 166 15.52 3.69 18.11
N ASN A 167 16.60 3.48 18.85
CA ASN A 167 16.69 3.88 20.25
C ASN A 167 16.43 5.37 20.45
N ARG A 168 15.86 5.72 21.61
CA ARG A 168 15.80 7.10 22.05
C ARG A 168 17.21 7.65 22.24
N ALA A 169 17.40 8.92 21.86
CA ALA A 169 18.66 9.59 22.08
C ALA A 169 19.00 9.65 23.58
N GLY A 170 20.22 9.23 23.96
CA GLY A 170 20.69 9.18 25.33
C GLY A 170 22.18 8.81 25.42
N GLU A 171 22.72 8.68 26.64
CA GLU A 171 24.16 8.43 26.87
C GLU A 171 24.71 7.22 26.08
N GLY A 172 23.94 6.12 26.01
CA GLY A 172 24.32 4.91 25.27
C GLY A 172 24.02 4.95 23.76
N CYS A 173 23.22 5.91 23.30
CA CYS A 173 22.89 6.10 21.88
C CYS A 173 22.67 7.59 21.57
N PRO A 174 23.73 8.42 21.50
CA PRO A 174 23.56 9.87 21.40
C PRO A 174 22.89 10.36 20.11
N LEU A 175 22.97 9.55 19.05
CA LEU A 175 22.38 9.78 17.73
C LEU A 175 21.23 8.79 17.44
N GLY A 176 20.35 8.62 18.43
CA GLY A 176 19.15 7.78 18.32
C GLY A 176 17.99 8.53 17.64
N PHE A 177 17.22 7.84 16.80
CA PHE A 177 16.09 8.41 16.05
C PHE A 177 14.75 8.35 16.80
N GLY A 178 14.65 7.58 17.90
CA GLY A 178 13.53 7.64 18.84
C GLY A 178 12.30 6.80 18.53
N GLN A 179 12.34 5.84 17.60
CA GLN A 179 11.18 4.99 17.26
C GLN A 179 11.00 3.77 18.18
N GLU A 180 11.84 3.53 19.19
CA GLU A 180 11.76 2.31 20.01
C GLU A 180 10.42 2.14 20.74
N GLU A 181 9.84 3.20 21.29
CA GLU A 181 8.52 3.13 21.96
C GLU A 181 7.38 3.00 20.94
N THR A 182 7.48 3.65 19.77
CA THR A 182 6.51 3.47 18.67
C THR A 182 6.50 2.02 18.19
N ILE A 183 7.68 1.43 17.96
CA ILE A 183 7.82 0.03 17.53
C ILE A 183 7.24 -0.92 18.58
N LYS A 184 7.54 -0.70 19.86
CA LYS A 184 6.99 -1.47 20.97
C LYS A 184 5.47 -1.36 21.04
N TRP A 185 4.93 -0.15 20.91
CA TRP A 185 3.49 0.08 20.88
C TRP A 185 2.84 -0.66 19.71
N LEU A 186 3.38 -0.56 18.48
CA LEU A 186 2.87 -1.27 17.31
C LEU A 186 2.81 -2.79 17.52
N TRP A 187 3.87 -3.39 18.07
CA TRP A 187 3.88 -4.83 18.38
C TRP A 187 2.86 -5.22 19.45
N GLN A 188 2.63 -4.37 20.44
CA GLN A 188 1.63 -4.61 21.48
C GLN A 188 0.20 -4.38 20.98
N SER A 189 0.04 -3.44 20.05
CA SER A 189 -1.23 -3.07 19.44
C SER A 189 -1.61 -3.93 18.24
N GLU A 190 -0.84 -4.96 17.87
CA GLU A 190 -1.27 -6.02 16.91
C GLU A 190 -2.39 -6.89 17.50
N GLY A 191 -3.39 -6.28 18.15
CA GLY A 191 -4.58 -6.91 18.68
C GLY A 191 -5.49 -7.32 17.53
N ASP A 192 -5.37 -8.57 17.09
CA ASP A 192 -6.22 -9.26 16.12
C ASP A 192 -6.54 -8.50 14.81
N LEU A 193 -5.84 -7.39 14.49
CA LEU A 193 -6.12 -6.58 13.30
C LEU A 193 -6.11 -7.44 12.04
N ARG A 194 -5.13 -8.33 11.93
CA ARG A 194 -4.99 -9.29 10.84
C ARG A 194 -6.17 -10.25 10.74
N GLN A 195 -6.73 -10.69 11.86
CA GLN A 195 -7.93 -11.54 11.89
C GLN A 195 -9.19 -10.76 11.49
N LYS A 196 -9.30 -9.51 11.92
CA LYS A 196 -10.46 -8.64 11.69
C LYS A 196 -10.51 -8.07 10.27
N ALA A 197 -9.38 -7.60 9.75
CA ALA A 197 -9.27 -6.82 8.53
C ALA A 197 -8.35 -7.43 7.47
N GLY A 198 -7.72 -8.58 7.72
CA GLY A 198 -6.88 -9.25 6.74
C GLY A 198 -7.68 -9.61 5.49
N ASN A 199 -7.23 -9.12 4.34
CA ASN A 199 -7.76 -9.57 3.06
C ASN A 199 -7.39 -11.05 2.84
N PRO A 200 -8.23 -11.81 2.10
CA PRO A 200 -7.88 -13.15 1.66
C PRO A 200 -6.52 -13.19 0.96
N LEU A 201 -5.90 -14.37 0.96
CA LEU A 201 -4.60 -14.56 0.33
C LEU A 201 -4.63 -14.08 -1.14
N PRO A 202 -3.57 -13.44 -1.61
CA PRO A 202 -3.55 -12.93 -2.98
C PRO A 202 -3.73 -13.99 -4.05
N ASN A 203 -3.52 -15.27 -3.79
CA ASN A 203 -3.77 -16.35 -4.76
C ASN A 203 -5.20 -16.91 -4.72
N SER A 204 -6.05 -16.46 -3.78
CA SER A 204 -7.44 -16.89 -3.69
C SER A 204 -8.26 -16.37 -4.88
N PRO A 205 -9.26 -17.14 -5.37
CA PRO A 205 -10.20 -16.66 -6.36
C PRO A 205 -10.89 -15.38 -5.87
N TYR A 206 -10.91 -14.35 -6.71
CA TYR A 206 -11.43 -13.03 -6.30
C TYR A 206 -12.93 -12.88 -6.47
N GLY A 207 -13.57 -13.67 -7.33
CA GLY A 207 -14.97 -13.52 -7.70
C GLY A 207 -15.78 -14.81 -7.59
N ALA A 208 -17.10 -14.66 -7.76
CA ALA A 208 -18.04 -15.77 -7.70
C ALA A 208 -18.15 -16.49 -9.05
N GLU A 209 -17.08 -17.14 -9.50
CA GLU A 209 -16.95 -17.67 -10.87
C GLU A 209 -18.12 -18.57 -11.31
N ASN A 210 -18.59 -19.45 -10.43
CA ASN A 210 -19.69 -20.39 -10.67
C ASN A 210 -20.72 -20.37 -9.53
N SER A 211 -20.89 -19.23 -8.86
CA SER A 211 -21.93 -19.08 -7.84
C SER A 211 -23.14 -18.36 -8.40
N TYR A 212 -24.30 -18.75 -7.94
CA TYR A 212 -25.59 -18.24 -8.36
C TYR A 212 -26.37 -17.82 -7.12
N ASP A 213 -27.21 -16.82 -7.29
CA ASP A 213 -28.23 -16.49 -6.31
C ASP A 213 -29.19 -17.70 -6.17
N PRO A 214 -29.34 -18.26 -4.96
CA PRO A 214 -30.17 -19.44 -4.75
C PRO A 214 -31.68 -19.18 -4.95
N GLU A 215 -32.14 -17.95 -4.82
CA GLU A 215 -33.55 -17.57 -4.98
C GLU A 215 -33.88 -17.25 -6.44
N THR A 216 -33.02 -16.47 -7.10
CA THR A 216 -33.30 -15.97 -8.46
C THR A 216 -32.66 -16.80 -9.57
N GLY A 217 -31.66 -17.63 -9.24
CA GLY A 217 -30.86 -18.38 -10.22
C GLY A 217 -29.92 -17.50 -11.05
N ILE A 218 -29.81 -16.20 -10.74
CA ILE A 218 -28.95 -15.27 -11.47
C ILE A 218 -27.48 -15.52 -11.10
N LYS A 219 -26.60 -15.51 -12.11
CA LYS A 219 -25.17 -15.65 -11.91
C LYS A 219 -24.61 -14.46 -11.13
N LEU A 220 -23.88 -14.73 -10.04
CA LEU A 220 -23.22 -13.69 -9.28
C LEU A 220 -22.02 -13.08 -10.05
N PRO A 221 -21.64 -11.83 -9.75
CA PRO A 221 -20.51 -11.19 -10.42
C PRO A 221 -19.21 -11.99 -10.33
N GLY A 222 -18.69 -12.46 -11.47
CA GLY A 222 -17.36 -13.07 -11.52
C GLY A 222 -16.22 -12.10 -11.18
N ARG A 223 -16.52 -10.79 -11.12
CA ARG A 223 -15.58 -9.72 -10.77
C ARG A 223 -16.34 -8.55 -10.18
N VAL A 224 -15.78 -7.91 -9.16
CA VAL A 224 -16.33 -6.71 -8.51
C VAL A 224 -15.19 -5.74 -8.23
N ILE A 225 -15.28 -4.51 -8.72
CA ILE A 225 -14.22 -3.51 -8.56
C ILE A 225 -14.73 -2.39 -7.64
N LEU A 226 -13.99 -2.14 -6.57
CA LEU A 226 -14.18 -0.97 -5.73
C LEU A 226 -13.42 0.21 -6.36
N TYR A 227 -14.07 1.34 -6.59
CA TYR A 227 -13.46 2.49 -7.26
C TYR A 227 -13.88 3.81 -6.63
N GLY A 228 -13.06 4.84 -6.81
CA GLY A 228 -13.27 6.11 -6.10
C GLY A 228 -12.04 7.00 -6.07
N SER A 229 -12.11 8.08 -5.30
CA SER A 229 -10.98 9.01 -5.17
C SER A 229 -9.79 8.40 -4.42
N PHE A 230 -10.01 7.41 -3.55
CA PHE A 230 -8.96 6.79 -2.72
C PHE A 230 -7.95 5.92 -3.51
N GLN A 231 -8.24 5.55 -4.77
CA GLN A 231 -7.49 4.50 -5.48
C GLN A 231 -5.98 4.81 -5.65
N HIS A 232 -5.60 6.07 -5.76
CA HIS A 232 -4.20 6.47 -5.88
C HIS A 232 -3.35 6.14 -4.64
N HIS A 233 -3.95 6.09 -3.44
CA HIS A 233 -3.26 5.68 -2.21
C HIS A 233 -2.92 4.19 -2.16
N VAL A 234 -3.51 3.39 -3.05
CA VAL A 234 -3.27 1.94 -3.15
C VAL A 234 -2.62 1.56 -4.48
N GLY A 235 -2.06 2.53 -5.22
CA GLY A 235 -1.36 2.28 -6.48
C GLY A 235 -2.24 2.17 -7.72
N ALA A 236 -3.49 2.64 -7.66
CA ALA A 236 -4.43 2.63 -8.78
C ALA A 236 -4.79 4.05 -9.26
N ILE A 237 -5.41 4.16 -10.42
CA ILE A 237 -5.89 5.45 -10.94
C ILE A 237 -7.23 5.78 -10.27
N SER A 238 -7.38 7.01 -9.77
CA SER A 238 -8.63 7.49 -9.17
C SER A 238 -9.81 7.38 -10.13
N ASN A 239 -10.92 6.86 -9.63
CA ASN A 239 -12.18 6.61 -10.34
C ASN A 239 -12.09 5.59 -11.50
N ASP A 240 -11.08 4.73 -11.52
CA ASP A 240 -10.95 3.66 -12.50
C ASP A 240 -11.75 2.42 -12.06
N SER A 241 -12.92 2.22 -12.67
CA SER A 241 -13.81 1.09 -12.37
C SER A 241 -13.31 -0.24 -12.91
N ASN A 242 -12.20 -0.28 -13.65
CA ASN A 242 -11.66 -1.50 -14.24
C ASN A 242 -10.26 -1.84 -13.70
N ASN A 243 -9.84 -1.18 -12.62
CA ASN A 243 -8.52 -1.40 -12.02
C ASN A 243 -8.49 -2.63 -11.11
N GLU A 244 -7.73 -3.65 -11.50
CA GLU A 244 -7.62 -4.89 -10.73
C GLU A 244 -6.95 -4.71 -9.37
N THR A 245 -6.19 -3.62 -9.16
CA THR A 245 -5.57 -3.34 -7.87
C THR A 245 -6.60 -3.17 -6.78
N THR A 246 -7.83 -2.71 -7.08
CA THR A 246 -8.92 -2.49 -6.11
C THR A 246 -10.09 -3.47 -6.23
N ARG A 247 -9.86 -4.64 -6.85
CA ARG A 247 -10.85 -5.74 -6.89
C ARG A 247 -11.26 -6.23 -5.51
N MET A 248 -12.54 -6.52 -5.31
CA MET A 248 -13.05 -7.08 -4.05
C MET A 248 -12.94 -8.61 -4.06
N TYR A 249 -12.83 -9.22 -2.89
CA TYR A 249 -12.74 -10.66 -2.70
C TYR A 249 -14.11 -11.26 -2.38
N TYR A 250 -14.52 -12.26 -3.15
CA TYR A 250 -15.71 -13.05 -2.85
C TYR A 250 -15.44 -13.96 -1.64
N ILE A 251 -16.30 -13.86 -0.62
CA ILE A 251 -16.18 -14.63 0.63
C ILE A 251 -17.37 -15.54 0.89
N GLY A 252 -18.19 -15.80 -0.14
CA GLY A 252 -19.40 -16.62 -0.06
C GLY A 252 -20.68 -15.82 0.23
N ASN A 253 -21.83 -16.47 0.06
CA ASN A 253 -23.16 -15.92 0.37
C ASN A 253 -23.44 -14.55 -0.27
N GLY A 254 -23.03 -14.37 -1.53
CA GLY A 254 -23.23 -13.12 -2.26
C GLY A 254 -22.33 -11.96 -1.80
N ILE A 255 -21.44 -12.18 -0.83
CA ILE A 255 -20.63 -11.13 -0.22
C ILE A 255 -19.26 -11.02 -0.88
N TYR A 256 -18.94 -9.79 -1.25
CA TYR A 256 -17.62 -9.35 -1.65
C TYR A 256 -17.10 -8.39 -0.58
N ARG A 257 -15.86 -8.56 -0.16
CA ARG A 257 -15.22 -7.67 0.81
C ARG A 257 -13.87 -7.19 0.32
N ARG A 258 -13.46 -6.01 0.78
CA ARG A 258 -12.08 -5.56 0.69
C ARG A 258 -11.78 -4.59 1.81
N ALA A 259 -10.70 -4.85 2.55
CA ALA A 259 -10.16 -3.91 3.50
C ALA A 259 -8.95 -3.18 2.93
N MET A 260 -8.69 -1.95 3.38
CA MET A 260 -7.48 -1.20 3.08
C MET A 260 -7.16 -0.19 4.17
N VAL A 261 -5.91 0.27 4.19
CA VAL A 261 -5.48 1.38 5.04
C VAL A 261 -5.55 2.66 4.23
N LEU A 262 -6.34 3.62 4.70
CA LEU A 262 -6.34 4.98 4.16
C LEU A 262 -5.26 5.78 4.90
N PRO A 263 -4.19 6.20 4.22
CA PRO A 263 -3.02 6.77 4.88
C PRO A 263 -3.26 8.14 5.49
N PHE A 264 -4.24 8.89 4.98
CA PHE A 264 -4.52 10.27 5.38
C PHE A 264 -5.95 10.45 5.86
N GLU A 265 -6.15 11.37 6.81
CA GLU A 265 -7.45 11.92 7.14
C GLU A 265 -8.02 12.67 5.93
N GLY A 266 -9.36 12.66 5.81
CA GLY A 266 -10.01 13.37 4.73
C GLY A 266 -11.30 12.72 4.24
N SER A 267 -11.78 13.23 3.10
CA SER A 267 -13.04 12.82 2.49
C SER A 267 -12.78 12.05 1.21
N TYR A 268 -13.27 10.81 1.17
CA TYR A 268 -13.08 9.87 0.07
C TYR A 268 -14.41 9.54 -0.57
N THR A 269 -14.47 9.63 -1.91
CA THR A 269 -15.61 9.14 -2.67
C THR A 269 -15.40 7.70 -3.07
N TYR A 270 -16.44 6.89 -3.05
CA TYR A 270 -16.35 5.47 -3.37
C TYR A 270 -17.66 4.90 -3.94
N ALA A 271 -17.51 3.85 -4.74
CA ALA A 271 -18.59 3.09 -5.36
C ALA A 271 -18.07 1.70 -5.76
N VAL A 272 -18.98 0.78 -6.11
CA VAL A 272 -18.65 -0.55 -6.58
C VAL A 272 -19.21 -0.80 -7.97
N ALA A 273 -18.40 -1.42 -8.84
CA ALA A 273 -18.70 -1.73 -10.23
C ALA A 273 -18.60 -3.26 -10.45
N PRO A 274 -19.74 -3.99 -10.49
CA PRO A 274 -19.78 -5.36 -10.97
C PRO A 274 -19.22 -5.47 -12.38
N TYR A 275 -18.43 -6.51 -12.61
CA TYR A 275 -17.67 -6.76 -13.83
C TYR A 275 -16.77 -5.61 -14.27
N GLY A 276 -16.48 -4.65 -13.38
CA GLY A 276 -15.72 -3.43 -13.70
C GLY A 276 -16.40 -2.50 -14.71
N THR A 277 -17.69 -2.72 -14.98
CA THR A 277 -18.47 -1.92 -15.93
C THR A 277 -19.21 -0.80 -15.21
N LEU A 278 -19.32 0.35 -15.86
CA LEU A 278 -20.13 1.47 -15.38
C LEU A 278 -21.61 1.33 -15.75
N SER A 279 -22.07 0.14 -16.14
CA SER A 279 -23.47 -0.08 -16.55
C SER A 279 -24.43 -0.21 -15.37
N SER A 280 -23.93 -0.65 -14.21
CA SER A 280 -24.74 -0.88 -13.01
C SER A 280 -23.88 -0.77 -11.75
N THR A 281 -23.59 0.46 -11.32
CA THR A 281 -22.76 0.77 -10.15
C THR A 281 -23.61 1.00 -8.90
N TYR A 282 -23.06 0.67 -7.73
CA TYR A 282 -23.72 0.85 -6.43
C TYR A 282 -22.86 1.68 -5.48
N SER A 283 -23.50 2.52 -4.67
CA SER A 283 -22.77 3.45 -3.78
C SER A 283 -23.58 3.88 -2.57
N ILE A 284 -24.61 4.71 -2.77
CA ILE A 284 -25.35 5.39 -1.68
C ILE A 284 -26.55 4.56 -1.20
N ASP A 285 -27.14 3.79 -2.10
CA ASP A 285 -28.30 2.93 -1.86
C ASP A 285 -28.22 1.67 -2.75
N ARG A 286 -29.28 0.87 -2.72
CA ARG A 286 -29.39 -0.40 -3.45
C ARG A 286 -29.76 -0.22 -4.93
N TYR A 287 -29.93 1.01 -5.41
CA TYR A 287 -30.39 1.28 -6.78
C TYR A 287 -29.22 1.30 -7.77
N PRO A 288 -29.28 0.51 -8.87
CA PRO A 288 -28.23 0.47 -9.87
C PRO A 288 -28.19 1.79 -10.66
N ARG A 289 -26.99 2.31 -10.89
CA ARG A 289 -26.79 3.53 -11.68
C ARG A 289 -25.82 3.30 -12.83
N SER A 290 -26.05 4.01 -13.92
CA SER A 290 -25.15 4.02 -15.07
C SER A 290 -24.22 5.24 -15.00
N GLY A 291 -22.96 5.04 -15.38
CA GLY A 291 -21.91 6.06 -15.35
C GLY A 291 -21.14 6.10 -14.03
N SER A 292 -20.21 7.05 -13.94
CA SER A 292 -19.29 7.19 -12.80
C SER A 292 -19.66 8.33 -11.84
N SER A 293 -20.76 9.04 -12.08
CA SER A 293 -21.09 10.28 -11.36
C SER A 293 -21.53 10.06 -9.92
N THR A 294 -22.30 9.00 -9.63
CA THR A 294 -22.86 8.79 -8.29
C THR A 294 -21.93 7.96 -7.41
N LYS A 295 -21.40 8.59 -6.36
CA LYS A 295 -20.54 7.95 -5.36
C LYS A 295 -21.00 8.32 -3.95
N ALA A 296 -20.80 7.40 -3.02
CA ALA A 296 -20.92 7.68 -1.61
C ALA A 296 -19.66 8.38 -1.12
N THR A 297 -19.75 9.03 0.04
CA THR A 297 -18.65 9.73 0.68
C THR A 297 -18.34 9.07 2.02
N LEU A 298 -17.06 8.80 2.26
CA LEU A 298 -16.50 8.31 3.50
C LEU A 298 -15.59 9.39 4.07
N ASN A 299 -15.83 9.79 5.31
CA ASN A 299 -14.94 10.71 6.02
C ASN A 299 -14.09 9.91 7.00
N VAL A 300 -12.78 10.14 6.93
CA VAL A 300 -11.77 9.55 7.79
C VAL A 300 -11.21 10.67 8.67
N GLU A 301 -11.28 10.49 9.98
CA GLU A 301 -10.88 11.51 10.96
C GLU A 301 -9.42 11.38 11.42
N LYS A 302 -8.73 10.31 11.02
CA LYS A 302 -7.35 10.03 11.42
C LYS A 302 -6.56 9.37 10.29
N ASP A 303 -5.30 9.74 10.18
CA ASP A 303 -4.33 9.03 9.35
C ASP A 303 -4.29 7.53 9.67
N ASN A 304 -3.87 6.72 8.70
CA ASN A 304 -3.73 5.28 8.84
C ASN A 304 -5.01 4.55 9.29
N THR A 305 -6.19 5.02 8.89
CA THR A 305 -7.47 4.38 9.24
C THR A 305 -7.71 3.14 8.39
N VAL A 306 -8.03 2.02 9.04
CA VAL A 306 -8.40 0.78 8.35
C VAL A 306 -9.89 0.78 8.04
N VAL A 307 -10.24 0.54 6.78
CA VAL A 307 -11.63 0.57 6.31
C VAL A 307 -11.94 -0.72 5.57
N GLU A 308 -13.03 -1.38 5.95
CA GLU A 308 -13.63 -2.47 5.19
C GLU A 308 -14.77 -1.94 4.32
N PHE A 309 -14.76 -2.36 3.05
CA PHE A 309 -15.83 -2.17 2.09
C PHE A 309 -16.50 -3.53 1.85
N ARG A 310 -17.82 -3.59 1.92
CA ARG A 310 -18.60 -4.83 1.75
C ARG A 310 -19.75 -4.63 0.80
N PHE A 311 -19.80 -5.45 -0.26
CA PHE A 311 -20.88 -5.48 -1.24
C PHE A 311 -21.62 -6.81 -1.17
N ASN A 312 -22.94 -6.75 -0.99
CA ASN A 312 -23.84 -7.89 -1.03
C ASN A 312 -24.60 -7.90 -2.36
N ALA A 313 -24.27 -8.85 -3.23
CA ALA A 313 -24.86 -8.97 -4.56
C ALA A 313 -26.29 -9.50 -4.57
N TYR A 314 -26.79 -10.11 -3.48
CA TYR A 314 -28.18 -10.59 -3.43
C TYR A 314 -29.17 -9.43 -3.29
N ASN A 315 -28.83 -8.42 -2.50
CA ASN A 315 -29.71 -7.27 -2.23
C ASN A 315 -29.13 -5.94 -2.75
N ASN A 316 -28.02 -5.98 -3.47
CA ASN A 316 -27.28 -4.82 -3.99
C ASN A 316 -26.86 -3.81 -2.93
N GLU A 317 -26.65 -4.26 -1.69
CA GLU A 317 -26.27 -3.40 -0.58
C GLU A 317 -24.76 -3.24 -0.52
N PHE A 318 -24.32 -1.98 -0.39
CA PHE A 318 -22.92 -1.65 -0.28
C PHE A 318 -22.69 -0.83 0.99
N THR A 319 -21.80 -1.32 1.85
CA THR A 319 -21.53 -0.74 3.17
C THR A 319 -20.04 -0.55 3.39
N THR A 320 -19.73 0.39 4.28
CA THR A 320 -18.37 0.66 4.74
C THR A 320 -18.31 0.60 6.26
N THR A 321 -17.23 0.07 6.80
CA THR A 321 -17.01 0.01 8.24
C THR A 321 -15.57 0.38 8.55
N ILE A 322 -15.37 1.31 9.49
CA ILE A 322 -14.05 1.61 10.03
C ILE A 322 -13.71 0.48 11.00
N ILE A 323 -12.59 -0.19 10.77
CA ILE A 323 -12.10 -1.25 11.65
C ILE A 323 -11.20 -0.62 12.71
N GLU A 324 -11.69 -0.60 13.93
CA GLU A 324 -10.90 -0.20 15.09
C GLU A 324 -9.87 -1.30 15.42
N GLY A 325 -8.62 -0.90 15.66
CA GLY A 325 -7.55 -1.84 15.97
C GLY A 325 -6.19 -1.34 15.52
N LEU A 326 -5.62 -0.44 16.32
CA LEU A 326 -4.22 -0.25 16.72
C LEU A 326 -4.19 0.90 17.73
#